data_AF-A0A497AL54-F1
#
_entry.id   AF-A0A497AL54-F1
#
_cell.length_a   1.000
_cell.length_b   1.000
_cell.length_c   1.000
_cell.angle_alpha   90.00
_cell.angle_beta   90.00
_cell.angle_gamma   90.00
#
_symmetry.space_group_name_H-M   'P 1'
#
loop_
_entity.id
_entity.type
_entity.pdbx_description
1 polymer ?
#
loop_
_entity_poly.entity_id
_entity_poly.type
_entity_poly.pdbx_seq_one_letter_code
_entity_poly.pdbx_strand_id
1 'polypeptide(L)'
;MNGLEKEFGLKGKRVKIVKGEHEGKTGVVLEETGYTEGYGVVCKIKLDDGKEVEYSHDFFEIEKNREKKEETVWYENEFTIDGKKMIAFLDAIGALVDETKIKITNDGWEAKTVDPAHVGLIHFLLKDCEFEEYNIEQEIEIAVDILKILNFLKLVDYKQLHIKITPLTLTMASNGISRGFTLLDVSEYPDTKIPDMSYTAKAKLSKEETDKFFRALKIADSITQGVKIKIEDEKLIVFTGEDEGNLRAEICTTAEGEGESGYPVDYLLDMAKKIELVMMAFEEGECTIEFAKDYPIKISC
;
A
#
# COMPACT_ATOMS: atom_id res chain seq x y z
N MET A 1 -23.75 -0.56 22.58
CA MET A 1 -24.55 -1.32 21.60
C MET A 1 -24.47 -0.58 20.29
N ASN A 2 -23.93 -1.28 19.28
CA ASN A 2 -23.55 -0.82 17.96
C ASN A 2 -24.53 0.18 17.36
N GLY A 3 -24.03 1.38 17.04
CA GLY A 3 -24.73 2.33 16.20
C GLY A 3 -24.88 1.72 14.81
N LEU A 4 -26.11 1.33 14.48
CA LEU A 4 -26.48 0.94 13.13
C LEU A 4 -26.42 2.20 12.26
N GLU A 5 -25.32 2.36 11.53
CA GLU A 5 -25.29 3.23 10.36
C GLU A 5 -26.20 2.61 9.30
N LYS A 6 -27.39 3.19 9.14
CA LYS A 6 -28.21 2.98 7.95
C LYS A 6 -28.36 4.32 7.24
N GLU A 7 -27.84 4.39 6.02
CA GLU A 7 -28.12 5.50 5.11
C GLU A 7 -29.63 5.57 4.83
N PHE A 8 -30.29 6.60 5.37
CA PHE A 8 -31.62 6.98 4.92
C PHE A 8 -31.47 7.94 3.74
N GLY A 9 -31.84 7.47 2.55
CA GLY A 9 -31.73 8.21 1.30
C GLY A 9 -32.50 9.53 1.32
N LEU A 10 -31.75 10.63 1.41
CA LEU A 10 -32.14 11.95 0.93
C LEU A 10 -30.98 12.48 0.08
N LYS A 11 -31.23 12.66 -1.23
CA LYS A 11 -30.23 13.05 -2.23
C LYS A 11 -29.37 14.23 -1.74
N GLY A 12 -28.08 13.97 -1.55
CA GLY A 12 -27.03 15.01 -1.50
C GLY A 12 -26.73 15.66 -0.15
N LYS A 13 -27.25 15.17 0.98
CA LYS A 13 -26.87 15.67 2.31
C LYS A 13 -26.39 14.51 3.20
N ARG A 14 -25.27 14.70 3.90
CA ARG A 14 -24.82 13.79 4.97
C ARG A 14 -25.62 14.11 6.23
N VAL A 15 -26.25 13.10 6.82
CA VAL A 15 -27.01 13.23 8.07
C VAL A 15 -26.37 12.29 9.08
N LYS A 16 -26.00 12.82 10.25
CA LYS A 16 -25.48 11.99 11.34
C LYS A 16 -26.66 11.57 12.22
N ILE A 17 -26.79 10.26 12.44
CA ILE A 17 -27.83 9.68 13.29
C ILE A 17 -27.21 9.40 14.65
N VAL A 18 -27.59 10.17 15.68
CA VAL A 18 -27.07 10.00 17.04
C VAL A 18 -28.20 9.68 17.99
N LYS A 19 -27.97 8.75 18.92
CA LYS A 19 -28.92 8.44 19.98
C LYS A 19 -28.81 9.53 21.05
N GLY A 20 -29.86 10.31 21.24
CA GLY A 20 -29.89 11.43 22.18
C GLY A 20 -31.03 11.33 23.18
N GLU A 21 -30.94 12.08 24.27
CA GLU A 21 -31.98 12.17 25.30
C GLU A 21 -32.35 13.65 25.49
N HIS A 22 -33.64 13.99 25.40
CA HIS A 22 -34.13 15.34 25.62
C HIS A 22 -35.36 15.29 26.54
N GLU A 23 -35.34 16.08 27.62
CA GLU A 23 -36.37 16.10 28.67
C GLU A 23 -36.78 14.70 29.20
N GLY A 24 -35.79 13.80 29.35
CA GLY A 24 -36.00 12.45 29.86
C GLY A 24 -36.62 11.46 28.87
N LYS A 25 -36.64 11.80 27.57
CA LYS A 25 -37.07 10.89 26.50
C LYS A 25 -35.90 10.62 25.56
N THR A 26 -35.56 9.35 25.39
CA THR A 26 -34.59 8.89 24.40
C THR A 26 -35.19 8.87 23.00
N GLY A 27 -34.42 9.29 22.00
CA GLY A 27 -34.84 9.30 20.61
C GLY A 27 -33.68 9.32 19.62
N VAL A 28 -34.02 9.33 18.34
CA VAL A 28 -33.06 9.39 17.23
C VAL A 28 -32.94 10.85 16.76
N VAL A 29 -31.75 11.42 16.88
CA VAL A 29 -31.45 12.79 16.43
C VAL A 29 -30.86 12.72 15.03
N LEU A 30 -31.48 13.44 14.10
CA LEU A 30 -30.97 13.65 12.74
C LEU A 30 -30.28 15.01 12.70
N GLU A 31 -28.96 15.03 12.72
CA GLU A 31 -28.19 16.26 12.49
C GLU A 31 -27.98 16.46 10.99
N GLU A 32 -28.60 17.48 10.39
CA GLU A 32 -28.20 17.97 9.08
C GLU A 32 -26.88 18.72 9.22
N THR A 33 -25.77 18.14 8.75
CA THR A 33 -24.49 18.86 8.67
C THR A 33 -24.50 19.75 7.43
N GLY A 34 -25.13 20.92 7.54
CA GLY A 34 -25.07 21.99 6.55
C GLY A 34 -24.44 23.23 7.17
N TYR A 35 -23.27 23.62 6.68
CA TYR A 35 -22.67 24.93 7.00
C TYR A 35 -23.50 26.02 6.31
N THR A 36 -24.20 26.84 7.08
CA THR A 36 -24.65 28.17 6.65
C THR A 36 -24.31 29.17 7.73
N GLU A 37 -23.46 30.14 7.42
CA GLU A 37 -23.18 31.28 8.30
C GLU A 37 -24.51 31.96 8.70
N GLY A 38 -24.76 32.04 10.00
CA GLY A 38 -25.61 33.09 10.56
C GLY A 38 -26.95 32.71 11.20
N TYR A 39 -27.47 31.48 11.10
CA TYR A 39 -28.72 31.12 11.79
C TYR A 39 -28.68 29.69 12.34
N GLY A 40 -29.21 29.51 13.56
CA GLY A 40 -29.06 28.31 14.39
C GLY A 40 -29.41 26.99 13.72
N VAL A 41 -28.78 25.91 14.20
CA VAL A 41 -29.03 24.54 13.74
C VAL A 41 -30.45 24.14 14.12
N VAL A 42 -31.29 23.85 13.12
CA VAL A 42 -32.62 23.28 13.33
C VAL A 42 -32.48 21.77 13.27
N CYS A 43 -32.62 21.11 14.42
CA CYS A 43 -32.62 19.65 14.50
C CYS A 43 -34.06 19.12 14.42
N LYS A 44 -34.26 18.04 13.66
CA LYS A 44 -35.51 17.27 13.69
C LYS A 44 -35.31 16.00 14.50
N ILE A 45 -36.09 15.85 15.57
CA ILE A 45 -36.10 14.64 16.39
C ILE A 45 -37.32 13.83 16.01
N LYS A 46 -37.13 12.55 15.67
CA LYS A 46 -38.23 11.60 15.53
C LYS A 46 -38.35 10.81 16.83
N LEU A 47 -39.46 11.03 17.53
CA LEU A 47 -39.77 10.36 18.78
C LEU A 47 -40.17 8.90 18.51
N ASP A 48 -40.04 8.05 19.51
CA ASP A 48 -40.40 6.62 19.42
C ASP A 48 -41.89 6.39 19.10
N ASP A 49 -42.76 7.39 19.31
CA ASP A 49 -44.18 7.36 18.89
C ASP A 49 -44.40 7.78 17.42
N GLY A 50 -43.33 8.03 16.67
CA GLY A 50 -43.32 8.38 15.25
C GLY A 50 -43.51 9.86 14.94
N LYS A 51 -43.69 10.72 15.96
CA LYS A 51 -43.84 12.18 15.76
C LYS A 51 -42.48 12.84 15.52
N GLU A 52 -42.48 13.82 14.63
CA GLU A 52 -41.32 14.65 14.34
C GLU A 52 -41.46 16.00 15.03
N VAL A 53 -40.40 16.44 15.71
CA VAL A 53 -40.35 17.72 16.43
C VAL A 53 -39.15 18.51 15.92
N GLU A 54 -39.36 19.75 15.50
CA GLU A 54 -38.30 20.71 15.15
C GLU A 54 -37.88 21.48 16.40
N TYR A 55 -36.57 21.54 16.67
CA TYR A 55 -36.01 22.32 17.76
C TYR A 55 -34.85 23.18 17.26
N SER A 56 -34.80 24.44 17.71
CA SER A 56 -33.68 25.37 17.49
C SER A 56 -32.95 25.63 18.80
N HIS A 57 -31.69 25.23 18.90
CA HIS A 57 -30.84 25.61 20.04
C HIS A 57 -30.09 26.92 19.73
N ASP A 58 -30.02 27.81 20.72
CA ASP A 58 -29.09 28.93 20.66
C ASP A 58 -27.67 28.39 20.78
N PHE A 59 -26.81 28.83 19.85
CA PHE A 59 -25.45 28.34 19.61
C PHE A 59 -24.56 28.28 20.87
N PHE A 60 -24.86 29.10 21.88
CA PHE A 60 -24.08 29.27 23.10
C PHE A 60 -24.19 28.14 24.14
N GLU A 61 -25.28 27.36 24.18
CA GLU A 61 -25.38 26.24 25.15
C GLU A 61 -24.65 24.97 24.70
N ILE A 62 -24.45 24.79 23.39
CA ILE A 62 -23.65 23.69 22.82
C ILE A 62 -22.17 23.84 23.20
N GLU A 63 -21.66 25.08 23.29
CA GLU A 63 -20.27 25.33 23.73
C GLU A 63 -20.02 24.95 25.19
N LYS A 64 -21.02 25.06 26.06
CA LYS A 64 -20.85 24.80 27.50
C LYS A 64 -20.74 23.31 27.85
N ASN A 65 -21.39 22.43 27.08
CA ASN A 65 -21.23 20.97 27.22
C ASN A 65 -20.03 20.43 26.44
N ARG A 66 -19.33 21.28 25.68
CA ARG A 66 -18.10 20.95 24.93
C ARG A 66 -16.84 20.88 25.81
N GLU A 67 -16.94 21.17 27.12
CA GLU A 67 -15.83 21.05 28.06
C GLU A 67 -15.38 19.60 28.33
N LYS A 68 -16.10 18.59 27.83
CA LYS A 68 -15.52 17.27 27.55
C LYS A 68 -15.02 17.22 26.11
N LYS A 69 -13.90 17.90 25.85
CA LYS A 69 -13.16 17.79 24.60
C LYS A 69 -12.62 16.37 24.44
N GLU A 70 -13.32 15.51 23.70
CA GLU A 70 -12.61 14.62 22.79
C GLU A 70 -12.19 15.50 21.61
N GLU A 71 -10.99 16.08 21.72
CA GLU A 71 -10.35 16.78 20.61
C GLU A 71 -10.23 15.81 19.44
N THR A 72 -11.06 16.00 18.41
CA THR A 72 -10.82 15.37 17.11
C THR A 72 -9.59 16.03 16.51
N VAL A 73 -8.40 15.53 16.87
CA VAL A 73 -7.13 15.95 16.29
C VAL A 73 -7.12 15.43 14.86
N TRP A 74 -7.15 16.34 13.88
CA TRP A 74 -6.91 15.98 12.49
C TRP A 74 -5.41 15.85 12.31
N TYR A 75 -4.92 14.61 12.28
CA TYR A 75 -3.54 14.33 11.90
C TYR A 75 -3.43 14.49 10.40
N GLU A 76 -2.98 15.67 9.99
CA GLU A 76 -2.49 15.90 8.64
C GLU A 76 -1.04 15.45 8.60
N ASN A 77 -0.75 14.45 7.78
CA ASN A 77 0.62 13.94 7.63
C ASN A 77 1.13 14.41 6.28
N GLU A 78 2.27 15.09 6.29
CA GLU A 78 2.93 15.61 5.10
C GLU A 78 4.26 14.91 4.90
N PHE A 79 4.56 14.57 3.65
CA PHE A 79 5.78 13.90 3.25
C PHE A 79 6.31 14.54 1.96
N THR A 80 7.64 14.58 1.81
CA THR A 80 8.28 14.98 0.57
C THR A 80 9.29 13.91 0.14
N ILE A 81 9.22 13.45 -1.11
CA ILE A 81 10.06 12.36 -1.64
C ILE A 81 10.38 12.55 -3.13
N ASP A 82 11.48 11.97 -3.61
CA ASP A 82 11.70 11.79 -5.06
C ASP A 82 10.62 10.87 -5.62
N GLY A 83 9.82 11.38 -6.55
CA GLY A 83 8.73 10.62 -7.14
C GLY A 83 9.17 9.38 -7.92
N LYS A 84 10.44 9.24 -8.34
CA LYS A 84 10.98 7.97 -8.86
C LYS A 84 10.88 6.85 -7.82
N LYS A 85 11.23 7.15 -6.57
CA LYS A 85 11.17 6.20 -5.45
C LYS A 85 9.73 5.84 -5.13
N MET A 86 8.83 6.82 -5.14
CA MET A 86 7.39 6.58 -4.98
C MET A 86 6.80 5.75 -6.12
N ILE A 87 7.19 6.02 -7.38
CA ILE A 87 6.80 5.21 -8.53
C ILE A 87 7.33 3.77 -8.37
N ALA A 88 8.59 3.58 -8.00
CA ALA A 88 9.15 2.25 -7.82
C ALA A 88 8.45 1.46 -6.70
N PHE A 89 8.16 2.11 -5.57
CA PHE A 89 7.38 1.54 -4.47
C PHE A 89 5.99 1.08 -4.94
N LEU A 90 5.23 1.97 -5.57
CA LEU A 90 3.86 1.67 -6.02
C LEU A 90 3.83 0.68 -7.20
N ASP A 91 4.75 0.79 -8.15
CA ASP A 91 4.82 -0.08 -9.34
C ASP A 91 5.24 -1.51 -8.98
N ALA A 92 6.09 -1.68 -7.96
CA ALA A 92 6.42 -2.99 -7.40
C ALA A 92 5.16 -3.65 -6.81
N ILE A 93 4.44 -2.98 -5.91
CA ILE A 93 3.22 -3.52 -5.30
C ILE A 93 2.13 -3.77 -6.38
N GLY A 94 2.02 -2.84 -7.32
CA GLY A 94 1.12 -2.88 -8.48
C GLY A 94 1.36 -4.04 -9.44
N ALA A 95 2.44 -4.80 -9.26
CA ALA A 95 2.68 -6.02 -10.03
C ALA A 95 1.75 -7.17 -9.63
N LEU A 96 1.26 -7.18 -8.38
CA LEU A 96 0.41 -8.25 -7.85
C LEU A 96 -1.05 -7.83 -7.64
N VAL A 97 -1.30 -6.56 -7.34
CA VAL A 97 -2.64 -6.04 -6.99
C VAL A 97 -2.86 -4.63 -7.51
N ASP A 98 -4.11 -4.28 -7.81
CA ASP A 98 -4.48 -2.92 -8.24
C ASP A 98 -4.70 -1.97 -7.04
N GLU A 99 -5.05 -2.54 -5.89
CA GLU A 99 -5.39 -1.82 -4.66
C GLU A 99 -4.67 -2.47 -3.48
N THR A 100 -4.23 -1.66 -2.52
CA THR A 100 -3.48 -2.18 -1.38
C THR A 100 -3.62 -1.31 -0.14
N LYS A 101 -3.37 -1.92 1.02
CA LYS A 101 -3.16 -1.23 2.28
C LYS A 101 -1.69 -0.91 2.48
N ILE A 102 -1.41 0.34 2.82
CA ILE A 102 -0.09 0.85 3.19
C ILE A 102 -0.14 1.23 4.67
N LYS A 103 0.78 0.68 5.46
CA LYS A 103 1.00 1.06 6.85
C LYS A 103 2.12 2.10 6.91
N ILE A 104 1.91 3.18 7.61
CA ILE A 104 2.88 4.28 7.73
C ILE A 104 3.26 4.35 9.22
N THR A 105 4.54 4.10 9.49
CA THR A 105 5.11 3.93 10.82
C THR A 105 6.38 4.77 10.96
N ASN A 106 6.98 4.86 12.15
CA ASN A 106 8.21 5.63 12.30
C ASN A 106 9.38 5.09 11.45
N ASP A 107 9.31 3.83 11.01
CA ASP A 107 10.33 3.21 10.15
C ASP A 107 10.09 3.49 8.66
N GLY A 108 8.94 4.07 8.28
CA GLY A 108 8.57 4.35 6.90
C GLY A 108 7.22 3.77 6.47
N TRP A 109 7.03 3.67 5.15
CA TRP A 109 5.83 3.14 4.51
C TRP A 109 6.00 1.65 4.20
N GLU A 110 5.17 0.80 4.77
CA GLU A 110 5.19 -0.65 4.59
C GLU A 110 3.96 -1.12 3.81
N ALA A 111 4.19 -1.95 2.79
CA ALA A 111 3.15 -2.68 2.08
C ALA A 111 3.46 -4.19 2.07
N LYS A 112 2.44 -5.00 2.35
CA LYS A 112 2.51 -6.47 2.33
C LYS A 112 1.34 -7.01 1.49
N THR A 113 1.63 -7.45 0.28
CA THR A 113 0.61 -7.94 -0.65
C THR A 113 0.92 -9.32 -1.18
N VAL A 114 -0.12 -10.09 -1.46
CA VAL A 114 -0.09 -11.40 -2.11
C VAL A 114 -1.01 -11.32 -3.31
N ASP A 115 -0.62 -11.95 -4.41
CA ASP A 115 -1.45 -11.98 -5.61
C ASP A 115 -2.72 -12.83 -5.39
N PRO A 116 -3.79 -12.63 -6.18
CA PRO A 116 -5.01 -13.42 -6.06
C PRO A 116 -4.80 -14.95 -6.21
N ALA A 117 -3.80 -15.38 -6.97
CA ALA A 117 -3.49 -16.80 -7.14
C ALA A 117 -2.62 -17.37 -5.99
N HIS A 118 -2.20 -16.54 -5.02
CA HIS A 118 -1.37 -16.92 -3.87
C HIS A 118 -0.02 -17.55 -4.26
N VAL A 119 0.55 -17.12 -5.39
CA VAL A 119 1.84 -17.57 -5.94
C VAL A 119 2.97 -16.62 -5.55
N GLY A 120 2.73 -15.32 -5.53
CA GLY A 120 3.71 -14.26 -5.30
C GLY A 120 3.38 -13.42 -4.07
N LEU A 121 4.42 -13.02 -3.35
CA LEU A 121 4.32 -12.12 -2.20
C LEU A 121 5.31 -10.97 -2.40
N ILE A 122 4.84 -9.74 -2.20
CA ILE A 122 5.69 -8.55 -2.09
C ILE A 122 5.57 -8.00 -0.68
N HIS A 123 6.73 -7.83 -0.05
CA HIS A 123 6.89 -7.07 1.18
C HIS A 123 7.87 -5.94 0.90
N PHE A 124 7.36 -4.71 0.91
CA PHE A 124 8.15 -3.52 0.62
C PHE A 124 8.10 -2.59 1.83
N LEU A 125 9.27 -2.25 2.37
CA LEU A 125 9.44 -1.16 3.34
C LEU A 125 10.18 0.00 2.68
N LEU A 126 9.46 1.08 2.38
CA LEU A 126 10.03 2.35 1.96
C LEU A 126 10.42 3.15 3.19
N LYS A 127 11.71 3.15 3.52
CA LYS A 127 12.23 3.70 4.78
C LYS A 127 11.98 5.20 4.91
N ASP A 128 11.83 5.66 6.15
CA ASP A 128 11.73 7.08 6.51
C ASP A 128 12.87 7.94 5.92
N CYS A 129 14.09 7.40 5.89
CA CYS A 129 15.27 8.09 5.37
C CYS A 129 15.22 8.40 3.87
N GLU A 130 14.27 7.81 3.13
CA GLU A 130 14.06 8.10 1.70
C GLU A 130 13.26 9.39 1.47
N PHE A 131 12.65 9.93 2.52
CA PHE A 131 11.88 11.16 2.50
C PHE A 131 12.74 12.35 2.97
N GLU A 132 12.51 13.52 2.39
CA GLU A 132 13.14 14.77 2.84
C GLU A 132 12.56 15.24 4.17
N GLU A 133 11.25 15.06 4.33
CA GLU A 133 10.50 15.36 5.55
C GLU A 133 9.62 14.16 5.89
N TYR A 134 9.82 13.61 7.10
CA TYR A 134 9.07 12.48 7.63
C TYR A 134 8.72 12.77 9.09
N ASN A 135 7.47 13.15 9.34
CA ASN A 135 6.99 13.36 10.70
C ASN A 135 5.60 12.76 10.85
N ILE A 136 5.47 11.76 11.71
CA ILE A 136 4.19 11.17 12.08
C ILE A 136 4.07 11.18 13.60
N GLU A 137 2.90 11.56 14.10
CA GLU A 137 2.63 11.53 15.54
C GLU A 137 2.15 10.15 16.01
N GLN A 138 1.54 9.40 15.09
CA GLN A 138 1.01 8.07 15.32
C GLN A 138 1.04 7.24 14.02
N GLU A 139 1.04 5.92 14.17
CA GLU A 139 0.90 5.02 13.03
C GLU A 139 -0.44 5.24 12.34
N ILE A 140 -0.43 5.25 11.00
CA ILE A 140 -1.63 5.38 10.19
C ILE A 140 -1.68 4.27 9.14
N GLU A 141 -2.89 3.80 8.83
CA GLU A 141 -3.14 2.86 7.74
C GLU A 141 -3.99 3.57 6.67
N ILE A 142 -3.58 3.45 5.42
CA ILE A 142 -4.33 3.94 4.27
C ILE A 142 -4.55 2.79 3.27
N ALA A 143 -5.69 2.79 2.60
CA ALA A 143 -5.92 1.92 1.45
C ALA A 143 -6.07 2.76 0.18
N VAL A 144 -5.38 2.37 -0.90
CA VAL A 144 -5.26 3.18 -2.12
C VAL A 144 -5.43 2.35 -3.37
N ASP A 145 -5.94 2.99 -4.42
CA ASP A 145 -5.90 2.49 -5.80
C ASP A 145 -4.56 2.90 -6.43
N ILE A 146 -3.69 1.90 -6.60
CA ILE A 146 -2.31 2.06 -7.06
C ILE A 146 -2.32 2.54 -8.51
N LEU A 147 -3.17 1.97 -9.35
CA LEU A 147 -3.25 2.30 -10.77
C LEU A 147 -3.62 3.77 -10.99
N LYS A 148 -4.58 4.29 -10.23
CA LYS A 148 -4.96 5.72 -10.30
C LYS A 148 -3.78 6.62 -9.95
N ILE A 149 -3.01 6.28 -8.92
CA ILE A 149 -1.86 7.06 -8.48
C ILE A 149 -0.74 6.99 -9.52
N LEU A 150 -0.35 5.80 -9.97
CA LEU A 150 0.68 5.62 -11.01
C LEU A 150 0.33 6.34 -12.31
N ASN A 151 -0.94 6.30 -12.73
CA ASN A 151 -1.40 7.02 -13.92
C ASN A 151 -1.27 8.54 -13.78
N PHE A 152 -1.42 9.08 -12.57
CA PHE A 152 -1.13 10.49 -12.31
C PHE A 152 0.37 10.77 -12.33
N LEU A 153 1.19 9.96 -11.65
CA LEU A 153 2.63 10.14 -11.58
C LEU A 153 3.32 10.06 -12.96
N LYS A 154 2.75 9.33 -13.91
CA LYS A 154 3.19 9.32 -15.32
C LYS A 154 2.96 10.64 -16.07
N LEU A 155 2.05 11.49 -15.60
CA LEU A 155 1.62 12.72 -16.28
C LEU A 155 2.22 14.00 -15.70
N VAL A 156 2.82 13.92 -14.51
CA VAL A 156 3.40 15.08 -13.81
C VAL A 156 4.92 14.98 -13.78
N ASP A 157 5.59 16.13 -13.67
CA ASP A 157 6.98 16.12 -13.20
C ASP A 157 6.97 15.54 -11.79
N TYR A 158 7.89 14.63 -11.48
CA TYR A 158 7.90 13.89 -10.22
C TYR A 158 9.24 14.00 -9.50
N LYS A 159 10.11 14.95 -9.88
CA LYS A 159 11.41 15.13 -9.20
C LYS A 159 11.28 15.32 -7.68
N GLN A 160 10.30 16.11 -7.26
CA GLN A 160 10.00 16.34 -5.85
C GLN A 160 8.49 16.26 -5.68
N LEU A 161 8.03 15.23 -4.98
CA LEU A 161 6.63 14.90 -4.80
C LEU A 161 6.23 15.22 -3.36
N HIS A 162 5.31 16.17 -3.21
CA HIS A 162 4.68 16.49 -1.94
C HIS A 162 3.43 15.63 -1.77
N ILE A 163 3.30 15.00 -0.61
CA ILE A 163 2.21 14.10 -0.28
C ILE A 163 1.57 14.58 1.01
N LYS A 164 0.26 14.79 0.97
CA LYS A 164 -0.54 15.15 2.15
C LYS A 164 -1.62 14.12 2.36
N ILE A 165 -1.68 13.54 3.56
CA ILE A 165 -2.66 12.53 3.94
C ILE A 165 -3.60 13.10 4.98
N THR A 166 -4.90 12.98 4.72
CA THR A 166 -5.99 13.20 5.66
C THR A 166 -6.78 11.90 5.84
N PRO A 167 -7.72 11.80 6.79
CA PRO A 167 -8.51 10.59 6.99
C PRO A 167 -9.32 10.12 5.77
N LEU A 168 -9.55 10.97 4.78
CA LEU A 168 -10.36 10.65 3.59
C LEU A 168 -9.59 10.74 2.27
N THR A 169 -8.44 11.41 2.25
CA THR A 169 -7.78 11.77 1.01
C THR A 169 -6.27 11.68 1.12
N LEU A 170 -5.64 11.10 0.11
CA LEU A 170 -4.22 11.28 -0.20
C LEU A 170 -4.11 12.31 -1.32
N THR A 171 -3.40 13.41 -1.09
CA THR A 171 -3.15 14.44 -2.09
C THR A 171 -1.69 14.38 -2.50
N MET A 172 -1.43 14.34 -3.79
CA MET A 172 -0.08 14.44 -4.35
C MET A 172 0.05 15.73 -5.15
N ALA A 173 1.16 16.43 -4.95
CA ALA A 173 1.47 17.66 -5.66
C ALA A 173 2.93 17.69 -6.11
N SER A 174 3.15 18.18 -7.31
CA SER A 174 4.50 18.44 -7.84
C SER A 174 4.41 19.52 -8.92
N ASN A 175 5.37 20.45 -8.89
CA ASN A 175 5.52 21.53 -9.88
C ASN A 175 4.20 22.28 -10.19
N GLY A 176 3.44 22.63 -9.16
CA GLY A 176 2.17 23.37 -9.28
C GLY A 176 0.97 22.55 -9.76
N ILE A 177 1.14 21.26 -10.06
CA ILE A 177 0.04 20.34 -10.36
C ILE A 177 -0.27 19.54 -9.10
N SER A 178 -1.54 19.50 -8.70
CA SER A 178 -2.00 18.70 -7.56
C SER A 178 -3.22 17.85 -7.90
N ARG A 179 -3.31 16.68 -7.28
CA ARG A 179 -4.46 15.77 -7.40
C ARG A 179 -4.73 15.07 -6.08
N GLY A 180 -6.00 15.09 -5.66
CA GLY A 180 -6.50 14.29 -4.55
C GLY A 180 -7.01 12.92 -5.00
N PHE A 181 -6.74 11.91 -4.20
CA PHE A 181 -7.22 10.54 -4.32
C PHE A 181 -8.03 10.20 -3.08
N THR A 182 -9.27 9.75 -3.27
CA THR A 182 -10.09 9.24 -2.17
C THR A 182 -9.49 7.95 -1.65
N LEU A 183 -9.30 7.84 -0.33
CA LEU A 183 -8.85 6.62 0.32
C LEU A 183 -9.98 5.58 0.33
N LEU A 184 -9.58 4.31 0.23
CA LEU A 184 -10.49 3.16 0.32
C LEU A 184 -10.69 2.75 1.78
N ASP A 185 -11.70 1.92 2.05
CA ASP A 185 -11.93 1.39 3.39
C ASP A 185 -10.84 0.37 3.73
N VAL A 186 -10.01 0.70 4.72
CA VAL A 186 -8.89 -0.12 5.19
C VAL A 186 -9.34 -1.50 5.65
N SER A 187 -10.58 -1.63 6.15
CA SER A 187 -11.12 -2.92 6.63
C SER A 187 -11.33 -3.96 5.54
N GLU A 188 -11.39 -3.54 4.27
CA GLU A 188 -11.48 -4.44 3.11
C GLU A 188 -10.11 -5.07 2.75
N TYR A 189 -9.01 -4.58 3.34
CA TYR A 189 -7.64 -5.01 3.06
C TYR A 189 -6.98 -5.57 4.35
N PRO A 190 -7.27 -6.83 4.69
CA PRO A 190 -6.73 -7.46 5.90
C PRO A 190 -5.20 -7.62 5.82
N ASP A 191 -4.56 -7.74 6.99
CA ASP A 191 -3.12 -7.93 7.07
C ASP A 191 -2.68 -9.27 6.49
N THR A 192 -1.76 -9.18 5.52
CA THR A 192 -1.07 -10.33 4.95
C THR A 192 -0.01 -10.86 5.94
N LYS A 193 -0.12 -12.14 6.32
CA LYS A 193 0.92 -12.80 7.12
C LYS A 193 1.99 -13.36 6.20
N ILE A 194 3.24 -12.97 6.46
CA ILE A 194 4.40 -13.55 5.78
C ILE A 194 4.75 -14.86 6.50
N PRO A 195 4.81 -16.00 5.79
CA PRO A 195 5.24 -17.25 6.40
C PRO A 195 6.73 -17.21 6.74
N ASP A 196 7.10 -17.76 7.90
CA ASP A 196 8.51 -17.99 8.24
C ASP A 196 9.08 -19.07 7.31
N MET A 197 9.96 -18.67 6.39
CA MET A 197 10.59 -19.58 5.44
C MET A 197 12.04 -19.86 5.85
N SER A 198 12.43 -21.14 5.88
CA SER A 198 13.81 -21.57 6.11
C SER A 198 14.49 -21.92 4.80
N TYR A 199 15.26 -20.98 4.25
CA TYR A 199 16.05 -21.18 3.03
C TYR A 199 17.34 -21.94 3.32
N THR A 200 17.76 -22.80 2.38
CA THR A 200 18.97 -23.63 2.50
C THR A 200 20.07 -23.22 1.53
N ALA A 201 19.72 -22.43 0.52
CA ALA A 201 20.63 -21.89 -0.48
C ALA A 201 20.46 -20.37 -0.57
N LYS A 202 21.58 -19.65 -0.63
CA LYS A 202 21.64 -18.19 -0.69
C LYS A 202 22.74 -17.73 -1.63
N ALA A 203 22.46 -16.75 -2.48
CA ALA A 203 23.43 -16.09 -3.34
C ALA A 203 23.29 -14.57 -3.22
N LYS A 204 24.41 -13.86 -3.02
CA LYS A 204 24.49 -12.40 -3.02
C LYS A 204 25.12 -11.90 -4.31
N LEU A 205 24.30 -11.30 -5.15
CA LEU A 205 24.65 -10.87 -6.49
C LEU A 205 25.00 -9.38 -6.50
N SER A 206 26.11 -9.03 -7.13
CA SER A 206 26.37 -7.65 -7.55
C SER A 206 25.36 -7.21 -8.63
N LYS A 207 25.30 -5.91 -8.93
CA LYS A 207 24.49 -5.37 -10.03
C LYS A 207 24.76 -6.07 -11.37
N GLU A 208 26.03 -6.32 -11.71
CA GLU A 208 26.40 -7.00 -12.96
C GLU A 208 25.93 -8.47 -12.97
N GLU A 209 26.04 -9.16 -11.84
CA GLU A 209 25.55 -10.53 -11.68
C GLU A 209 24.02 -10.60 -11.74
N THR A 210 23.33 -9.62 -11.15
CA THR A 210 21.88 -9.48 -11.20
C THR A 210 21.39 -9.24 -12.63
N ASP A 211 22.07 -8.36 -13.39
CA ASP A 211 21.79 -8.15 -14.81
C ASP A 211 21.96 -9.43 -15.63
N LYS A 212 23.00 -10.24 -15.34
CA LYS A 212 23.21 -11.55 -15.97
C LYS A 212 22.08 -12.52 -15.63
N PHE A 213 21.65 -12.56 -14.37
CA PHE A 213 20.52 -13.39 -13.92
C PHE A 213 19.23 -13.02 -14.66
N PHE A 214 18.88 -11.73 -14.72
CA PHE A 214 17.68 -11.28 -15.43
C PHE A 214 17.75 -11.53 -16.94
N ARG A 215 18.92 -11.40 -17.56
CA ARG A 215 19.11 -11.79 -18.97
C ARG A 215 18.92 -13.29 -19.18
N ALA A 216 19.40 -14.13 -18.26
CA ALA A 216 19.17 -15.57 -18.33
C ALA A 216 17.67 -15.91 -18.27
N LEU A 217 16.91 -15.27 -17.38
CA LEU A 217 15.44 -15.42 -17.32
C LEU A 217 14.77 -14.99 -18.64
N LYS A 218 15.19 -13.86 -19.23
CA LYS A 218 14.66 -13.36 -20.52
C LYS A 218 14.94 -14.33 -21.67
N ILE A 219 16.09 -15.00 -21.66
CA ILE A 219 16.41 -16.03 -22.65
C ILE A 219 15.58 -17.30 -22.39
N ALA A 220 15.44 -17.72 -21.13
CA ALA A 220 14.68 -18.90 -20.75
C ALA A 220 13.21 -18.82 -21.21
N ASP A 221 12.59 -17.65 -21.12
CA ASP A 221 11.21 -17.39 -21.55
C ASP A 221 10.97 -17.69 -23.03
N SER A 222 11.98 -17.46 -23.87
CA SER A 222 11.91 -17.79 -25.30
C SER A 222 12.01 -19.29 -25.61
N ILE A 223 12.39 -20.11 -24.62
CA ILE A 223 12.66 -21.54 -24.75
C ILE A 223 11.58 -22.37 -24.05
N THR A 224 11.16 -21.97 -22.85
CA THR A 224 10.33 -22.78 -21.94
C THR A 224 9.49 -21.90 -21.01
N GLN A 225 8.44 -22.48 -20.44
CA GLN A 225 7.59 -21.85 -19.42
C GLN A 225 8.15 -22.02 -17.99
N GLY A 226 9.12 -22.92 -17.80
CA GLY A 226 9.71 -23.21 -16.49
C GLY A 226 11.22 -23.27 -16.54
N VAL A 227 11.88 -22.69 -15.55
CA VAL A 227 13.35 -22.67 -15.41
C VAL A 227 13.78 -23.30 -14.10
N LYS A 228 14.94 -23.96 -14.11
CA LYS A 228 15.59 -24.45 -12.90
C LYS A 228 16.68 -23.49 -12.45
N ILE A 229 16.71 -23.24 -11.15
CA ILE A 229 17.73 -22.44 -10.49
C ILE A 229 18.45 -23.33 -9.49
N LYS A 230 19.79 -23.35 -9.55
CA LYS A 230 20.65 -24.12 -8.68
C LYS A 230 21.74 -23.25 -8.08
N ILE A 231 22.08 -23.48 -6.81
CA ILE A 231 23.30 -22.97 -6.18
C ILE A 231 24.20 -24.16 -5.87
N GLU A 232 25.44 -24.11 -6.38
CA GLU A 232 26.49 -25.12 -6.20
C GLU A 232 27.84 -24.47 -6.50
N ASP A 233 28.90 -24.84 -5.76
CA ASP A 233 30.28 -24.39 -6.00
C ASP A 233 30.45 -22.87 -6.17
N GLU A 234 29.86 -22.07 -5.28
CA GLU A 234 29.88 -20.59 -5.34
C GLU A 234 29.29 -19.99 -6.64
N LYS A 235 28.40 -20.73 -7.29
CA LYS A 235 27.71 -20.29 -8.51
C LYS A 235 26.20 -20.35 -8.35
N LEU A 236 25.54 -19.34 -8.88
CA LEU A 236 24.13 -19.41 -9.23
C LEU A 236 23.99 -19.87 -10.69
N ILE A 237 23.26 -20.95 -10.90
CA ILE A 237 23.11 -21.61 -12.21
C ILE A 237 21.65 -21.57 -12.62
N VAL A 238 21.36 -21.04 -13.81
CA VAL A 238 20.02 -20.96 -14.40
C VAL A 238 19.98 -21.84 -15.65
N PHE A 239 19.04 -22.79 -15.73
CA PHE A 239 18.99 -23.74 -16.85
C PHE A 239 17.58 -24.28 -17.18
N THR A 240 17.38 -24.73 -18.42
CA THR A 240 16.06 -25.12 -18.96
C THR A 240 15.91 -26.61 -19.31
N GLY A 241 16.98 -27.41 -19.25
CA GLY A 241 16.98 -28.83 -19.62
C GLY A 241 18.38 -29.38 -19.96
N GLU A 242 18.47 -30.62 -20.44
CA GLU A 242 19.73 -31.32 -20.74
C GLU A 242 20.02 -31.53 -22.25
N ASP A 243 19.04 -31.34 -23.14
CA ASP A 243 19.14 -31.53 -24.61
C ASP A 243 19.61 -30.29 -25.41
N GLU A 244 19.77 -30.43 -26.74
CA GLU A 244 20.10 -29.32 -27.65
C GLU A 244 19.02 -28.22 -27.67
N GLY A 245 19.43 -26.95 -27.63
CA GLY A 245 18.53 -25.79 -27.55
C GLY A 245 18.24 -25.28 -26.13
N ASN A 246 18.87 -25.87 -25.11
CA ASN A 246 18.74 -25.44 -23.72
C ASN A 246 19.65 -24.27 -23.34
N LEU A 247 19.16 -23.43 -22.42
CA LEU A 247 19.95 -22.42 -21.74
C LEU A 247 20.69 -23.06 -20.56
N ARG A 248 21.95 -22.67 -20.39
CA ARG A 248 22.69 -22.81 -19.13
C ARG A 248 23.52 -21.55 -18.90
N ALA A 249 23.18 -20.78 -17.88
CA ALA A 249 23.92 -19.61 -17.44
C ALA A 249 24.54 -19.88 -16.07
N GLU A 250 25.85 -19.68 -15.94
CA GLU A 250 26.58 -19.79 -14.68
C GLU A 250 27.05 -18.41 -14.24
N ILE A 251 26.69 -18.02 -13.03
CA ILE A 251 26.98 -16.71 -12.45
C ILE A 251 27.82 -16.95 -11.20
N CYS A 252 29.12 -16.66 -11.28
CA CYS A 252 30.01 -16.69 -10.12
C CYS A 252 29.60 -15.56 -9.16
N THR A 253 29.35 -15.91 -7.91
CA THR A 253 28.75 -15.00 -6.93
C THR A 253 29.14 -15.42 -5.51
N THR A 254 28.82 -14.61 -4.49
CA THR A 254 29.02 -15.07 -3.10
C THR A 254 27.85 -15.92 -2.70
N ALA A 255 28.03 -17.25 -2.64
CA ALA A 255 26.96 -18.19 -2.34
C ALA A 255 27.22 -19.02 -1.08
N GLU A 256 26.15 -19.34 -0.37
CA GLU A 256 26.13 -20.15 0.85
C GLU A 256 25.09 -21.27 0.70
N GLY A 257 25.46 -22.49 1.09
CA GLY A 257 24.60 -23.66 0.98
C GLY A 257 24.42 -24.15 -0.46
N GLU A 258 23.54 -25.13 -0.63
CA GLU A 258 23.25 -25.78 -1.91
C GLU A 258 21.75 -25.99 -2.06
N GLY A 259 21.25 -25.93 -3.29
CA GLY A 259 19.84 -26.19 -3.57
C GLY A 259 19.53 -26.14 -5.07
N GLU A 260 18.50 -26.87 -5.49
CA GLU A 260 17.94 -26.82 -6.84
C GLU A 260 16.41 -26.77 -6.71
N SER A 261 15.78 -25.88 -7.46
CA SER A 261 14.31 -25.79 -7.56
C SER A 261 13.87 -25.23 -8.91
N GLY A 262 12.64 -25.54 -9.31
CA GLY A 262 12.03 -25.10 -10.55
C GLY A 262 10.98 -24.02 -10.34
N TYR A 263 10.93 -23.02 -11.23
CA TYR A 263 10.04 -21.87 -11.13
C TYR A 263 9.39 -21.52 -12.48
N PRO A 264 8.14 -21.03 -12.49
CA PRO A 264 7.55 -20.41 -13.67
C PRO A 264 8.36 -19.19 -14.10
N VAL A 265 8.72 -19.13 -15.39
CA VAL A 265 9.59 -18.06 -15.91
C VAL A 265 8.88 -16.71 -15.97
N ASP A 266 7.59 -16.72 -16.28
CA ASP A 266 6.73 -15.54 -16.37
C ASP A 266 6.70 -14.76 -15.03
N TYR A 267 6.47 -15.45 -13.91
CA TYR A 267 6.51 -14.83 -12.58
C TYR A 267 7.88 -14.24 -12.26
N LEU A 268 8.95 -14.97 -12.54
CA LEU A 268 10.32 -14.49 -12.28
C LEU A 268 10.66 -13.27 -13.14
N LEU A 269 10.21 -13.22 -14.39
CA LEU A 269 10.42 -12.10 -15.29
C LEU A 269 9.67 -10.86 -14.85
N ASP A 270 8.43 -11.00 -14.41
CA ASP A 270 7.67 -9.86 -13.92
C ASP A 270 8.28 -9.32 -12.63
N MET A 271 8.71 -10.18 -11.70
CA MET A 271 9.50 -9.75 -10.53
C MET A 271 10.81 -9.06 -10.92
N ALA A 272 11.57 -9.63 -11.87
CA ALA A 272 12.85 -9.08 -12.33
C ALA A 272 12.71 -7.64 -12.85
N LYS A 273 11.67 -7.35 -13.64
CA LYS A 273 11.40 -6.00 -14.15
C LYS A 273 11.16 -4.99 -13.02
N LYS A 274 10.43 -5.41 -11.98
CA LYS A 274 10.12 -4.55 -10.83
C LYS A 274 11.34 -4.32 -9.96
N ILE A 275 12.13 -5.37 -9.71
CA ILE A 275 13.38 -5.28 -8.97
C ILE A 275 14.38 -4.38 -9.72
N GLU A 276 14.49 -4.51 -11.04
CA GLU A 276 15.35 -3.63 -11.87
C GLU A 276 14.96 -2.15 -11.70
N LEU A 277 13.66 -1.84 -11.67
CA LEU A 277 13.15 -0.48 -11.42
C LEU A 277 13.47 0.00 -10.00
N VAL A 278 13.27 -0.84 -8.99
CA VAL A 278 13.56 -0.53 -7.58
C VAL A 278 15.06 -0.27 -7.40
N MET A 279 15.92 -1.17 -7.85
CA MET A 279 17.36 -0.99 -7.74
C MET A 279 17.85 0.29 -8.42
N MET A 280 17.25 0.65 -9.56
CA MET A 280 17.56 1.93 -10.21
C MET A 280 17.08 3.14 -9.40
N ALA A 281 15.88 3.10 -8.82
CA ALA A 281 15.28 4.22 -8.10
C ALA A 281 15.95 4.50 -6.74
N PHE A 282 16.47 3.46 -6.08
CA PHE A 282 17.12 3.54 -4.77
C PHE A 282 18.65 3.45 -4.85
N GLU A 283 19.22 3.43 -6.06
CA GLU A 283 20.67 3.27 -6.29
C GLU A 283 21.25 2.01 -5.64
N GLU A 284 20.42 0.97 -5.50
CA GLU A 284 20.80 -0.30 -4.88
C GLU A 284 21.77 -1.08 -5.77
N GLY A 285 22.84 -1.57 -5.16
CA GLY A 285 23.97 -2.18 -5.86
C GLY A 285 23.97 -3.71 -5.82
N GLU A 286 23.17 -4.28 -4.93
CA GLU A 286 23.19 -5.72 -4.64
C GLU A 286 21.78 -6.31 -4.60
N CYS A 287 21.70 -7.61 -4.87
CA CYS A 287 20.47 -8.37 -4.77
C CYS A 287 20.79 -9.74 -4.15
N THR A 288 19.93 -10.20 -3.24
CA THR A 288 20.08 -11.52 -2.62
C THR A 288 18.98 -12.44 -3.11
N ILE A 289 19.37 -13.64 -3.53
CA ILE A 289 18.48 -14.73 -3.93
C ILE A 289 18.57 -15.83 -2.88
N GLU A 290 17.44 -16.21 -2.29
CA GLU A 290 17.32 -17.24 -1.25
C GLU A 290 16.25 -18.25 -1.66
N PHE A 291 16.54 -19.55 -1.55
CA PHE A 291 15.55 -20.60 -1.80
C PHE A 291 15.90 -21.91 -1.09
N ALA A 292 14.97 -22.86 -1.17
CA ALA A 292 15.19 -24.26 -0.82
C ALA A 292 14.50 -25.14 -1.86
N LYS A 293 14.79 -26.45 -1.83
CA LYS A 293 14.17 -27.41 -2.75
C LYS A 293 12.64 -27.39 -2.61
N ASP A 294 11.95 -27.26 -3.74
CA ASP A 294 10.49 -27.22 -3.84
C ASP A 294 9.84 -26.12 -2.96
N TYR A 295 10.59 -25.03 -2.69
CA TYR A 295 10.16 -23.86 -1.92
C TYR A 295 10.14 -22.58 -2.76
N PRO A 296 9.34 -21.56 -2.38
CA PRO A 296 9.37 -20.26 -3.02
C PRO A 296 10.78 -19.67 -3.05
N ILE A 297 11.10 -19.01 -4.16
CA ILE A 297 12.30 -18.18 -4.26
C ILE A 297 12.00 -16.81 -3.67
N LYS A 298 12.93 -16.32 -2.85
CA LYS A 298 12.93 -14.96 -2.35
C LYS A 298 14.04 -14.19 -3.04
N ILE A 299 13.67 -13.03 -3.56
CA ILE A 299 14.61 -12.07 -4.14
C ILE A 299 14.45 -10.76 -3.37
N SER A 300 15.53 -10.27 -2.77
CA SER A 300 15.53 -9.05 -1.98
C SER A 300 16.67 -8.12 -2.41
N CYS A 301 16.34 -6.85 -2.61
CA CYS A 301 17.26 -5.75 -2.85
C CYS A 301 16.98 -4.67 -1.81
#